data_AF-A0A5M3X410-F1
#
_entry.id   AF-A0A5M3X410-F1
#
_cell.length_a   1.000
_cell.length_b   1.000
_cell.length_c   1.000
_cell.angle_alpha   90.00
_cell.angle_beta   90.00
_cell.angle_gamma   90.00
#
_symmetry.space_group_name_H-M   'P 1'
#
loop_
_entity.id
_entity.type
_entity.pdbx_description
1 polymer ?
#
loop_
_entity_poly.entity_id
_entity_poly.type
_entity_poly.pdbx_seq_one_letter_code
_entity_poly.pdbx_strand_id
1 'polypeptide(L)'
;MSRLYGDPIEVWVRDGQPARFVWRDRLYVVRQILDHWVVAREWWKTSETDPGERRFWRVEAAAGREVGTYELRFDTASEAWLLLRAWD
;
A
#
# COMPACT_ATOMS: atom_id res chain seq x y z
N MET A 1 -1.55 -12.90 14.31
CA MET A 1 -2.87 -12.77 13.64
C MET A 1 -2.86 -11.48 12.83
N SER A 2 -3.58 -11.36 11.71
CA SER A 2 -3.61 -10.11 10.92
C SER A 2 -4.97 -9.42 11.04
N ARG A 3 -4.98 -8.09 11.19
CA ARG A 3 -6.21 -7.29 11.17
C ARG A 3 -6.37 -6.62 9.82
N LEU A 4 -7.59 -6.68 9.26
CA LEU A 4 -7.97 -5.96 8.05
C LEU A 4 -8.47 -4.56 8.45
N TYR A 5 -8.00 -3.53 7.77
CA TYR A 5 -8.28 -2.13 8.08
C TYR A 5 -9.05 -1.44 6.94
N GLY A 6 -8.39 -1.14 5.82
CA GLY A 6 -8.96 -0.31 4.75
C GLY A 6 -8.82 1.18 5.02
N ASP A 7 -7.91 1.57 5.92
CA ASP A 7 -7.66 2.98 6.27
C ASP A 7 -6.98 3.71 5.09
N PRO A 8 -7.43 4.92 4.71
CA PRO A 8 -6.67 5.77 3.80
C PRO A 8 -5.38 6.21 4.47
N ILE A 9 -4.29 6.19 3.70
CA ILE A 9 -2.96 6.57 4.18
C ILE A 9 -2.26 7.49 3.18
N GLU A 10 -1.37 8.32 3.69
CA GLU A 10 -0.41 9.04 2.86
C GLU A 10 0.83 8.18 2.66
N VAL A 11 1.30 8.08 1.43
CA VAL A 11 2.48 7.27 1.05
C VAL A 11 3.41 8.12 0.21
N TRP A 12 4.69 8.16 0.59
CA TRP A 12 5.71 8.69 -0.31
C TRP A 12 6.34 7.54 -1.08
N VAL A 13 6.38 7.72 -2.39
CA VAL A 13 6.92 6.76 -3.35
C VAL A 13 8.33 7.20 -3.75
N ARG A 14 9.23 6.23 -3.90
CA ARG A 14 10.56 6.40 -4.48
C ARG A 14 10.80 5.28 -5.48
N ASP A 15 11.21 5.63 -6.70
CA ASP A 15 11.47 4.67 -7.79
C ASP A 15 10.26 3.74 -8.07
N GLY A 16 9.04 4.28 -7.96
CA GLY A 16 7.80 3.53 -8.16
C GLY A 16 7.38 2.61 -7.00
N GLN A 17 8.10 2.63 -5.88
CA GLN A 17 7.85 1.77 -4.71
C GLN A 17 7.56 2.60 -3.45
N PRO A 18 6.73 2.09 -2.51
CA PRO A 18 6.47 2.78 -1.26
C PRO A 18 7.74 2.85 -0.41
N ALA A 19 8.15 4.06 -0.03
CA ALA A 19 9.34 4.28 0.80
C ALA A 19 8.99 4.63 2.26
N ARG A 20 7.84 5.27 2.47
CA ARG A 20 7.33 5.66 3.79
C ARG A 20 5.82 5.91 3.72
N PHE A 21 5.13 5.76 4.84
CA PHE A 21 3.70 6.04 4.93
C PHE A 21 3.30 6.51 6.33
N VAL A 22 2.22 7.28 6.43
CA VAL A 22 1.62 7.65 7.73
C VAL A 22 0.44 6.74 8.03
N TRP A 23 0.42 6.16 9.22
CA TRP A 23 -0.72 5.42 9.72
C TRP A 23 -0.91 5.67 11.21
N ARG A 24 -2.14 6.02 11.62
CA ARG A 24 -2.49 6.33 13.03
C ARG A 24 -1.53 7.36 13.65
N ASP A 25 -1.34 8.48 12.97
CA ASP A 25 -0.48 9.60 13.38
C ASP A 25 1.02 9.26 13.51
N ARG A 26 1.45 8.09 13.00
CA ARG A 26 2.85 7.66 13.04
C ARG A 26 3.42 7.47 11.64
N LEU A 27 4.65 7.96 11.45
CA LEU A 27 5.42 7.74 10.23
C LEU A 27 6.13 6.39 10.28
N TYR A 28 5.84 5.53 9.30
CA TYR A 28 6.51 4.26 9.08
C TYR A 28 7.47 4.39 7.90
N VAL A 29 8.72 3.99 8.10
CA VAL A 29 9.73 3.89 7.04
C VAL A 29 9.77 2.46 6.54
N VAL A 30 9.60 2.26 5.23
CA VAL A 30 9.71 0.95 4.61
C VAL A 30 11.17 0.52 4.60
N ARG A 31 11.43 -0.66 5.17
CA ARG A 31 12.78 -1.24 5.27
C ARG A 31 13.02 -2.27 4.16
N GLN A 32 11.99 -3.02 3.81
CA GLN A 32 12.05 -4.06 2.78
C GLN A 32 10.69 -4.22 2.11
N ILE A 33 10.69 -4.39 0.78
CA ILE A 33 9.54 -4.90 0.03
C ILE A 33 9.61 -6.42 0.07
N LEU A 34 8.63 -7.05 0.71
CA LEU A 34 8.54 -8.51 0.84
C LEU A 34 7.86 -9.13 -0.39
N ASP A 35 6.88 -8.44 -0.96
CA ASP A 35 6.15 -8.89 -2.14
C ASP A 35 5.51 -7.69 -2.86
N HIS A 36 5.31 -7.81 -4.17
CA HIS A 36 4.62 -6.82 -4.99
C HIS A 36 3.83 -7.51 -6.10
N TRP A 37 2.55 -7.17 -6.21
CA TRP A 37 1.69 -7.70 -7.25
C TRP A 37 0.69 -6.66 -7.76
N VAL A 38 0.27 -6.84 -9.01
CA VAL A 38 -0.69 -5.97 -9.70
C VAL A 38 -1.90 -6.79 -10.08
N VAL A 39 -3.08 -6.24 -9.81
CA VAL A 39 -4.37 -6.82 -10.20
C VAL A 39 -5.06 -5.85 -11.16
N ALA A 40 -5.31 -6.29 -12.38
CA ALA A 40 -6.12 -5.54 -13.33
C ALA A 40 -7.58 -5.46 -12.83
N ARG A 41 -8.27 -4.35 -13.12
CA ARG A 41 -9.73 -4.29 -12.93
C ARG A 41 -10.46 -5.07 -14.02
N GLU A 42 -11.71 -5.38 -13.72
CA GLU A 42 -12.67 -5.88 -14.69
C GLU A 42 -12.71 -4.90 -15.88
N TRP A 43 -12.46 -5.41 -17.10
CA TRP A 43 -12.26 -4.61 -18.31
C TRP A 43 -13.47 -3.75 -18.71
N TRP A 44 -14.66 -4.02 -18.18
CA TRP A 44 -15.85 -3.18 -18.37
C TRP A 44 -15.91 -1.95 -17.44
N LYS A 45 -14.98 -1.82 -16.49
CA LYS A 45 -14.80 -0.65 -15.61
C LYS A 45 -13.56 0.17 -15.93
N THR A 46 -12.82 -0.21 -16.97
CA THR A 46 -11.58 0.47 -17.40
C THR A 46 -11.87 1.43 -18.54
N SER A 47 -11.13 2.52 -18.59
CA SER A 47 -11.12 3.45 -19.74
C SER A 47 -9.81 3.28 -20.52
N GLU A 48 -9.75 3.71 -21.79
CA GLU A 48 -8.52 3.58 -22.59
C GLU A 48 -7.29 4.26 -21.95
N THR A 49 -7.52 5.25 -21.08
CA THR A 49 -6.49 6.00 -20.36
C THR A 49 -6.21 5.52 -18.94
N ASP A 50 -7.05 4.66 -18.36
CA ASP A 50 -6.80 4.05 -17.04
C ASP A 50 -7.26 2.58 -17.01
N PRO A 51 -6.31 1.63 -16.95
CA PRO A 51 -6.61 0.20 -16.83
C PRO A 51 -7.17 -0.17 -15.44
N GLY A 52 -7.36 0.80 -14.54
CA GLY A 52 -7.99 0.61 -13.26
C GLY A 52 -7.23 -0.37 -12.37
N GLU A 53 -5.91 -0.38 -12.46
CA GLU A 53 -5.08 -1.34 -11.73
C GLU A 53 -5.14 -1.10 -10.22
N ARG A 54 -5.01 -2.21 -9.49
CA ARG A 54 -4.70 -2.18 -8.06
C ARG A 54 -3.33 -2.78 -7.87
N ARG A 55 -2.41 -1.97 -7.37
CA ARG A 55 -1.05 -2.38 -7.05
C ARG A 55 -0.95 -2.61 -5.56
N PHE A 56 -0.32 -3.70 -5.18
CA PHE A 56 -0.22 -4.12 -3.81
C PHE A 56 1.23 -4.36 -3.44
N TRP A 57 1.60 -3.91 -2.25
CA TRP A 57 2.91 -4.16 -1.68
C TRP A 57 2.75 -4.77 -0.31
N ARG A 58 3.46 -5.86 -0.08
CA ARG A 58 3.73 -6.34 1.27
C ARG A 58 5.09 -5.80 1.68
N VAL A 59 5.14 -5.08 2.80
CA VAL A 59 6.35 -4.39 3.24
C VAL A 59 6.64 -4.69 4.69
N GLU A 60 7.92 -4.78 5.03
CA GLU A 60 8.38 -4.57 6.40
C GLU A 60 8.62 -3.07 6.59
N ALA A 61 8.04 -2.50 7.64
CA ALA A 61 8.22 -1.09 7.96
C ALA A 61 8.39 -0.88 9.46
N ALA A 62 9.00 0.26 9.82
CA ALA A 62 9.28 0.59 11.20
C ALA A 62 8.86 2.02 11.57
N ALA A 63 8.31 2.18 12.76
CA ALA A 63 8.00 3.46 13.40
C ALA A 63 8.65 3.53 14.78
N GLY A 64 9.89 4.04 14.83
CA GLY A 64 10.70 4.03 16.04
C GLY A 64 11.16 2.61 16.40
N ARG A 65 10.70 2.09 17.55
CA ARG A 65 11.02 0.73 18.01
C ARG A 65 10.08 -0.35 17.47
N GLU A 66 8.95 0.07 16.94
CA GLU A 66 7.95 -0.82 16.36
C GLU A 66 8.38 -1.22 14.96
N VAL A 67 8.40 -2.52 14.69
CA VAL A 67 8.65 -3.10 13.38
C VAL A 67 7.50 -4.05 13.11
N GLY A 68 6.95 -3.98 11.90
CA GLY A 68 5.82 -4.81 11.52
C GLY A 68 5.79 -5.08 10.03
N THR A 69 4.96 -6.05 9.64
CA THR A 69 4.62 -6.27 8.24
C THR A 69 3.29 -5.60 7.92
N TYR A 70 3.21 -4.96 6.76
CA TYR A 70 2.03 -4.22 6.31
C TYR A 70 1.72 -4.55 4.86
N GLU A 71 0.44 -4.46 4.50
CA GLU A 71 -0.02 -4.56 3.12
C GLU A 71 -0.65 -3.24 2.70
N LEU A 72 -0.05 -2.64 1.68
CA LEU A 72 -0.45 -1.37 1.11
C LEU A 72 -1.10 -1.63 -0.25
N ARG A 73 -2.14 -0.87 -0.58
CA ARG A 73 -2.76 -0.91 -1.90
C ARG A 73 -2.80 0.49 -2.49
N PHE A 74 -2.32 0.63 -3.71
CA PHE A 74 -2.55 1.80 -4.56
C PHE A 74 -3.61 1.46 -5.61
N ASP A 75 -4.58 2.34 -5.78
CA ASP A 75 -5.60 2.26 -6.83
C ASP A 75 -5.30 3.34 -7.87
N THR A 76 -4.99 2.96 -9.11
CA THR A 76 -4.59 3.94 -10.15
C THR A 76 -5.74 4.85 -10.56
N ALA A 77 -6.97 4.33 -10.54
CA ALA A 77 -8.16 5.07 -10.94
C ALA A 77 -8.51 6.23 -10.00
N SER A 78 -8.30 6.03 -8.69
CA SER A 78 -8.59 7.03 -7.66
C SER A 78 -7.34 7.72 -7.12
N GLU A 79 -6.16 7.33 -7.61
CA GLU A 79 -4.85 7.78 -7.13
C GLU A 79 -4.71 7.69 -5.60
N ALA A 80 -5.34 6.68 -4.99
CA ALA A 80 -5.50 6.58 -3.55
C ALA A 80 -4.75 5.38 -2.98
N TRP A 81 -4.14 5.60 -1.81
CA TRP A 81 -3.48 4.56 -1.02
C TRP A 81 -4.32 4.12 0.16
N LEU A 82 -4.36 2.81 0.41
CA LEU A 82 -4.95 2.22 1.61
C LEU A 82 -3.95 1.31 2.33
N LEU A 83 -4.02 1.30 3.66
CA LEU A 83 -3.47 0.21 4.47
C LEU A 83 -4.53 -0.88 4.63
N LEU A 84 -4.26 -2.06 4.07
CA LEU A 84 -5.19 -3.18 4.10
C LEU A 84 -4.97 -4.05 5.32
N ARG A 85 -3.72 -4.44 5.58
CA ARG A 85 -3.38 -5.37 6.66
C ARG A 85 -2.17 -4.89 7.43
N ALA A 86 -2.19 -5.12 8.72
CA ALA A 86 -1.01 -5.13 9.58
C ALA A 86 -0.94 -6.48 10.28
N TRP A 87 0.25 -7.07 10.27
CA TRP A 87 0.57 -8.27 11.04
C TRP A 87 1.33 -7.82 12.28
N ASP A 88 0.80 -8.19 13.44
CA ASP A 88 1.47 -8.13 14.75
C ASP A 88 2.54 -9.22 14.87
#